data_AF-A0A8J6EYZ4-F1
#
_entry.id   AF-A0A8J6EYZ4-F1
#
_cell.length_a   1.000
_cell.length_b   1.000
_cell.length_c   1.000
_cell.angle_alpha   90.00
_cell.angle_beta   90.00
_cell.angle_gamma   90.00
#
_symmetry.space_group_name_H-M   'P 1'
#
loop_
_entity.id
_entity.type
_entity.pdbx_description
1 polymer ?
#
loop_
_entity_poly.entity_id
_entity_poly.type
_entity_poly.pdbx_seq_one_letter_code
_entity_poly.pdbx_strand_id
1 'polypeptide(L)'
;SQRSPLPSQRDVSHRPEVVDDFLRNFLIKMGMMKTLECFQTEWYEMMQKGLLQPEAVGLVPDVYAQNQMMDSEIKSLKKEVETYKLAASKAKESMVKLQKERDFHRMHHKRVAQEKNKLINDIKRLKAHYASYEPLLKQLHEKYQTVLRQKMLTSLERDRAVGEVTGLQATLKNLESGNKVDLSPKKDDVKPKKEEGPTQKAIREAREKDLLQEGVALYNPEKDPNKQIGKAHPKITN
;
A
#
# COMPACT_ATOMS: atom_id res chain seq x y z
N SER A 1 -38.91 5.55 16.39
CA SER A 1 -40.00 4.59 16.59
C SER A 1 -41.29 5.14 16.01
N GLN A 2 -41.63 4.78 14.77
CA GLN A 2 -42.95 5.03 14.19
C GLN A 2 -43.66 3.69 14.12
N ARG A 3 -44.76 3.56 14.88
CA ARG A 3 -45.60 2.37 14.94
C ARG A 3 -46.66 2.54 13.87
N SER A 4 -46.53 1.80 12.78
CA SER A 4 -47.54 1.73 11.72
C SER A 4 -48.81 1.07 12.27
N PRO A 5 -50.03 1.54 11.93
CA PRO A 5 -51.26 0.90 12.36
C PRO A 5 -51.40 -0.46 11.67
N LEU A 6 -51.74 -1.48 12.45
CA LEU A 6 -52.10 -2.81 11.95
C LEU A 6 -53.26 -2.68 10.94
N PRO A 7 -53.26 -3.45 9.85
CA PRO A 7 -54.37 -3.43 8.91
C PRO A 7 -55.61 -3.96 9.62
N SER A 8 -56.62 -3.09 9.71
CA SER A 8 -58.00 -3.41 10.06
C SER A 8 -58.40 -4.75 9.43
N GLN A 9 -58.72 -5.74 10.27
CA GLN A 9 -59.39 -6.95 9.82
C GLN A 9 -60.63 -6.49 9.04
N ARG A 10 -60.59 -6.70 7.72
CA ARG A 10 -61.76 -6.50 6.88
C ARG A 10 -62.70 -7.62 7.29
N ASP A 11 -63.87 -7.27 7.83
CA ASP A 11 -64.97 -8.22 7.88
C ASP A 11 -65.24 -8.65 6.45
N VAL A 12 -64.77 -9.85 6.10
CA VAL A 12 -65.01 -10.46 4.81
C VAL A 12 -66.45 -10.90 4.86
N SER A 13 -67.33 -10.11 4.25
CA SER A 13 -68.73 -10.46 4.05
C SER A 13 -68.79 -11.86 3.42
N HIS A 14 -69.15 -12.85 4.22
CA HIS A 14 -69.21 -14.25 3.84
C HIS A 14 -70.30 -14.41 2.78
N ARG A 15 -69.90 -14.67 1.54
CA ARG A 15 -70.82 -15.22 0.54
C ARG A 15 -70.83 -16.73 0.78
N PRO A 16 -71.94 -17.31 1.26
CA PRO A 16 -71.95 -18.74 1.54
C PRO A 16 -71.80 -19.50 0.22
N GLU A 17 -70.82 -20.41 0.16
CA GLU A 17 -70.58 -21.24 -1.02
C GLU A 17 -71.73 -22.23 -1.19
N VAL A 18 -72.15 -22.40 -2.45
CA VAL A 18 -73.15 -23.42 -2.82
C VAL A 18 -72.44 -24.78 -2.85
N VAL A 19 -73.12 -25.84 -2.42
CA VAL A 19 -72.52 -27.18 -2.25
C VAL A 19 -71.87 -27.73 -3.53
N ASP A 20 -72.38 -27.38 -4.71
CA ASP A 20 -71.79 -27.83 -5.98
C ASP A 20 -70.41 -27.22 -6.23
N ASP A 21 -70.22 -25.93 -5.91
CA ASP A 21 -68.94 -25.22 -6.07
C ASP A 21 -67.91 -25.76 -5.07
N PHE A 22 -68.33 -26.06 -3.85
CA PHE A 22 -67.47 -26.69 -2.86
C PHE A 22 -67.01 -28.08 -3.29
N LEU A 23 -67.91 -28.93 -3.80
CA LEU A 23 -67.55 -30.27 -4.28
C LEU A 23 -66.61 -30.20 -5.48
N ARG A 24 -66.85 -29.29 -6.43
CA ARG A 24 -65.92 -29.04 -7.54
C ARG A 24 -64.53 -28.63 -7.02
N ASN A 25 -64.48 -27.62 -6.16
CA ASN A 25 -63.23 -27.13 -5.58
C ASN A 25 -62.50 -28.21 -4.78
N PHE A 26 -63.23 -29.04 -4.03
CA PHE A 26 -62.69 -30.16 -3.27
C PHE A 26 -62.08 -31.23 -4.19
N LEU A 27 -62.83 -31.68 -5.20
CA LEU A 27 -62.37 -32.70 -6.14
C LEU A 27 -61.14 -32.21 -6.94
N ILE A 28 -61.11 -30.93 -7.33
CA ILE A 28 -59.94 -30.29 -7.96
C ILE A 28 -58.75 -30.28 -6.99
N LYS A 29 -58.95 -29.80 -5.76
CA LYS A 29 -57.88 -29.71 -4.74
C LYS A 29 -57.29 -31.07 -4.39
N MET A 30 -58.09 -32.13 -4.40
CA MET A 30 -57.66 -33.51 -4.14
C MET A 30 -57.15 -34.23 -5.40
N GLY A 31 -57.18 -33.59 -6.58
CA GLY A 31 -56.70 -34.15 -7.84
C GLY A 31 -57.59 -35.24 -8.45
N MET A 32 -58.85 -35.35 -8.03
CA MET A 32 -59.79 -36.38 -8.46
C MET A 32 -60.52 -36.00 -9.76
N MET A 33 -59.75 -35.83 -10.84
CA MET A 33 -60.25 -35.26 -12.11
C MET A 33 -61.31 -36.12 -12.80
N LYS A 34 -61.18 -37.45 -12.77
CA LYS A 34 -62.17 -38.37 -13.36
C LYS A 34 -63.50 -38.32 -12.60
N THR A 35 -63.43 -38.28 -11.27
CA THR A 35 -64.60 -38.16 -10.39
C THR A 35 -65.29 -36.81 -10.58
N LEU A 36 -64.52 -35.75 -10.78
CA LEU A 36 -65.04 -34.42 -11.11
C LEU A 36 -65.83 -34.42 -12.43
N GLU A 37 -65.29 -35.07 -13.46
CA GLU A 37 -65.92 -35.14 -14.78
C GLU A 37 -67.24 -35.94 -14.74
N CYS A 38 -67.25 -37.10 -14.06
CA CYS A 38 -68.47 -37.86 -13.81
C CYS A 38 -69.50 -37.05 -13.02
N PHE A 39 -69.08 -36.44 -11.90
CA PHE A 39 -69.93 -35.62 -11.06
C PHE A 39 -70.55 -34.46 -11.84
N GLN A 40 -69.77 -33.72 -12.62
CA GLN A 40 -70.28 -32.61 -13.43
C GLN A 40 -71.31 -33.08 -14.45
N THR A 41 -71.04 -34.20 -15.13
CA THR A 41 -71.95 -34.76 -16.15
C THR A 41 -73.29 -35.17 -15.52
N GLU A 42 -73.25 -35.92 -14.43
CA GLU A 42 -74.46 -36.35 -13.70
C GLU A 42 -75.23 -35.16 -13.12
N TRP A 43 -74.51 -34.17 -12.58
CA TRP A 43 -75.09 -32.97 -12.01
C TRP A 43 -75.87 -32.13 -13.04
N TYR A 44 -75.28 -31.90 -14.21
CA TYR A 44 -75.97 -31.19 -15.30
C TYR A 44 -77.13 -31.99 -15.87
N GLU A 45 -77.00 -33.31 -15.98
CA GLU A 45 -78.06 -34.19 -16.46
C GLU A 45 -79.27 -34.18 -15.50
N MET A 46 -79.04 -34.24 -14.19
CA MET A 46 -80.13 -34.15 -13.20
C MET A 46 -80.79 -32.77 -13.17
N MET A 47 -80.01 -31.69 -13.38
CA MET A 47 -80.55 -30.34 -13.48
C MET A 47 -81.44 -30.16 -14.72
N GLN A 48 -81.02 -30.66 -15.89
CA GLN A 48 -81.82 -30.59 -17.12
C GLN A 48 -83.13 -31.40 -17.04
N LYS A 49 -83.12 -32.53 -16.31
CA LYS A 49 -84.32 -33.34 -16.05
C LYS A 49 -85.26 -32.73 -15.00
N GLY A 50 -84.88 -31.60 -14.38
CA GLY A 50 -85.65 -30.95 -13.32
C GLY A 50 -85.68 -31.73 -11.99
N LEU A 51 -84.82 -32.74 -11.84
CA LEU A 51 -84.71 -33.58 -10.63
C LEU A 51 -83.89 -32.89 -9.54
N LEU A 52 -83.12 -31.87 -9.90
CA LEU A 52 -82.33 -31.05 -8.99
C LEU A 52 -82.73 -29.58 -9.16
N GLN A 53 -83.22 -28.98 -8.07
CA GLN A 53 -83.42 -27.53 -8.00
C GLN A 53 -82.18 -26.90 -7.39
N PRO A 54 -81.47 -26.00 -8.10
CA PRO A 54 -80.26 -25.34 -7.60
C PRO A 54 -80.47 -24.63 -6.25
N GLU A 55 -81.68 -24.14 -5.99
CA GLU A 55 -82.06 -23.43 -4.76
C GLU A 55 -82.30 -24.37 -3.56
N ALA A 56 -82.54 -25.66 -3.81
CA ALA A 56 -82.74 -26.67 -2.76
C ALA A 56 -81.41 -27.30 -2.31
N VAL A 57 -80.35 -27.14 -3.11
CA VAL A 57 -79.00 -27.54 -2.76
C VAL A 57 -78.48 -26.51 -1.75
N GLY A 58 -78.48 -26.89 -0.47
CA GLY A 58 -78.17 -26.00 0.63
C GLY A 58 -76.77 -25.36 0.56
N LEU A 59 -76.50 -24.48 1.51
CA LEU A 59 -75.20 -23.82 1.65
C LEU A 59 -74.20 -24.73 2.37
N VAL A 60 -72.92 -24.59 2.04
CA VAL A 60 -71.85 -25.32 2.71
C VAL A 60 -71.72 -24.84 4.16
N PRO A 61 -71.58 -25.74 5.14
CA PRO A 61 -71.39 -25.35 6.54
C PRO A 61 -70.16 -24.47 6.73
N ASP A 62 -70.33 -23.34 7.42
CA ASP A 62 -69.33 -22.29 7.59
C ASP A 62 -67.98 -22.78 8.17
N VAL A 63 -68.02 -23.83 9.00
CA VAL A 63 -66.82 -24.43 9.63
C VAL A 63 -65.80 -24.93 8.60
N TYR A 64 -66.23 -25.45 7.44
CA TYR A 64 -65.31 -25.92 6.40
C TYR A 64 -64.60 -24.77 5.68
N ALA A 65 -65.33 -23.69 5.39
CA ALA A 65 -64.77 -22.48 4.81
C ALA A 65 -63.75 -21.84 5.76
N GLN A 66 -64.09 -21.75 7.06
CA GLN A 66 -63.17 -21.27 8.09
C GLN A 66 -61.89 -22.11 8.19
N ASN A 67 -62.00 -23.45 8.18
CA ASN A 67 -60.82 -24.33 8.20
C ASN A 67 -59.93 -24.15 6.96
N GLN A 68 -60.52 -23.98 5.78
CA GLN A 68 -59.76 -23.74 4.55
C GLN A 68 -59.01 -22.40 4.60
N MET A 69 -59.64 -21.36 5.15
CA MET A 69 -59.01 -20.06 5.37
C MET A 69 -57.84 -20.18 6.36
N MET A 70 -58.05 -20.84 7.50
CA MET A 70 -57.00 -21.08 8.49
C MET A 70 -55.83 -21.87 7.89
N ASP A 71 -56.09 -22.90 7.08
CA ASP A 71 -55.05 -23.65 6.37
C ASP A 71 -54.24 -22.75 5.42
N SER A 72 -54.92 -21.83 4.71
CA SER A 72 -54.26 -20.88 3.82
C SER A 72 -53.39 -19.89 4.58
N GLU A 73 -53.86 -19.41 5.73
CA GLU A 73 -53.14 -18.52 6.62
C GLU A 73 -51.90 -19.20 7.21
N ILE A 74 -52.05 -20.44 7.72
CA ILE A 74 -50.94 -21.24 8.22
C ILE A 74 -49.87 -21.44 7.14
N LYS A 75 -50.28 -21.70 5.89
CA LYS A 75 -49.33 -21.84 4.76
C LYS A 75 -48.62 -20.52 4.45
N SER A 76 -49.34 -19.40 4.47
CA SER A 76 -48.75 -18.07 4.26
C SER A 76 -47.74 -17.74 5.35
N LEU A 77 -48.13 -17.88 6.61
CA LEU A 77 -47.28 -17.62 7.76
C LEU A 77 -46.03 -18.51 7.78
N LYS A 78 -46.16 -19.79 7.44
CA LYS A 78 -45.00 -20.69 7.30
C LYS A 78 -44.03 -20.20 6.23
N LYS A 79 -44.55 -19.77 5.07
CA LYS A 79 -43.72 -19.22 3.99
C LYS A 79 -43.02 -17.93 4.44
N GLU A 80 -43.74 -17.03 5.10
CA GLU A 80 -43.16 -15.80 5.64
C GLU A 80 -42.03 -16.09 6.65
N VAL A 81 -42.25 -17.00 7.59
CA VAL A 81 -41.23 -17.43 8.56
C VAL A 81 -39.97 -17.93 7.85
N GLU A 82 -40.10 -18.77 6.82
CA GLU A 82 -38.94 -19.24 6.06
C GLU A 82 -38.23 -18.12 5.30
N THR A 83 -38.97 -17.17 4.73
CA THR A 83 -38.35 -16.00 4.09
C THR A 83 -37.58 -15.13 5.09
N TYR A 84 -38.14 -14.91 6.28
CA TYR A 84 -37.45 -14.15 7.34
C TYR A 84 -36.21 -14.88 7.85
N LYS A 85 -36.28 -16.21 8.04
CA LYS A 85 -35.10 -17.01 8.41
C LYS A 85 -33.99 -16.90 7.38
N LEU A 86 -34.32 -17.00 6.09
CA LEU A 86 -33.34 -16.84 5.01
C LEU A 86 -32.72 -15.43 5.00
N ALA A 87 -33.55 -14.39 5.12
CA ALA A 87 -33.09 -13.01 5.17
C ALA A 87 -32.18 -12.75 6.38
N ALA A 88 -32.55 -13.25 7.56
CA ALA A 88 -31.75 -13.14 8.78
C ALA A 88 -30.41 -13.87 8.64
N SER A 89 -30.40 -15.05 8.04
CA SER A 89 -29.18 -15.85 7.83
C SER A 89 -28.22 -15.13 6.87
N LYS A 90 -28.74 -14.61 5.76
CA LYS A 90 -27.98 -13.80 4.80
C LYS A 90 -27.43 -12.52 5.44
N ALA A 91 -28.23 -11.82 6.24
CA ALA A 91 -27.80 -10.63 6.96
C ALA A 91 -26.69 -10.95 7.95
N LYS A 92 -26.79 -12.06 8.69
CA LYS A 92 -25.75 -12.53 9.62
C LYS A 92 -24.43 -12.81 8.90
N GLU A 93 -24.47 -13.49 7.75
CA GLU A 93 -23.27 -13.76 6.95
C GLU A 93 -22.62 -12.47 6.44
N SER A 94 -23.41 -11.53 5.91
CA SER A 94 -22.91 -10.22 5.48
C SER A 94 -22.31 -9.43 6.65
N MET A 95 -22.93 -9.47 7.83
CA MET A 95 -22.41 -8.81 9.03
C MET A 95 -21.04 -9.36 9.43
N VAL A 96 -20.84 -10.68 9.39
CA VAL A 96 -19.54 -11.31 9.67
C VAL A 96 -18.48 -10.87 8.67
N LYS A 97 -18.81 -10.79 7.37
CA LYS A 97 -17.89 -10.31 6.33
C LYS A 97 -17.47 -8.85 6.58
N LEU A 98 -18.43 -7.97 6.85
CA LEU A 98 -18.17 -6.56 7.16
C LEU A 98 -17.35 -6.39 8.44
N GLN A 99 -17.60 -7.22 9.46
CA GLN A 99 -16.82 -7.19 10.69
C GLN A 99 -15.34 -7.54 10.43
N LYS A 100 -15.07 -8.58 9.63
CA LYS A 100 -13.71 -8.96 9.25
C LYS A 100 -13.00 -7.85 8.48
N GLU A 101 -13.68 -7.22 7.52
CA GLU A 101 -13.11 -6.11 6.74
C GLU A 101 -12.81 -4.89 7.63
N ARG A 102 -13.75 -4.52 8.51
CA ARG A 102 -13.55 -3.47 9.50
C ARG A 102 -12.33 -3.76 10.37
N ASP A 103 -12.19 -4.98 10.87
CA ASP A 103 -11.10 -5.37 11.76
C ASP A 103 -9.75 -5.40 11.02
N PHE A 104 -9.74 -5.83 9.76
CA PHE A 104 -8.60 -5.72 8.87
C PHE A 104 -8.15 -4.27 8.68
N HIS A 105 -9.06 -3.36 8.30
CA HIS A 105 -8.75 -1.95 8.16
C HIS A 105 -8.27 -1.31 9.45
N ARG A 106 -8.90 -1.65 10.59
CA ARG A 106 -8.51 -1.11 11.90
C ARG A 106 -7.11 -1.58 12.30
N MET A 107 -6.79 -2.85 12.08
CA MET A 107 -5.45 -3.40 12.34
C MET A 107 -4.41 -2.76 11.40
N HIS A 108 -4.72 -2.67 10.11
CA HIS A 108 -3.83 -2.10 9.11
C HIS A 108 -3.53 -0.63 9.38
N HIS A 109 -4.56 0.17 9.68
CA HIS A 109 -4.38 1.58 10.06
C HIS A 109 -3.47 1.73 11.27
N LYS A 110 -3.64 0.91 12.32
CA LYS A 110 -2.75 0.91 13.48
C LYS A 110 -1.31 0.58 13.12
N ARG A 111 -1.07 -0.44 12.29
CA ARG A 111 0.26 -0.81 11.81
C ARG A 111 0.91 0.35 11.05
N VAL A 112 0.21 0.90 10.06
CA VAL A 112 0.71 2.02 9.24
C VAL A 112 1.01 3.25 10.10
N ALA A 113 0.17 3.55 11.10
CA ALA A 113 0.43 4.64 12.03
C ALA A 113 1.70 4.40 12.87
N GLN A 114 1.95 3.16 13.32
CA GLN A 114 3.18 2.80 14.03
C GLN A 114 4.42 2.95 13.13
N GLU A 115 4.36 2.47 11.89
CA GLU A 115 5.45 2.59 10.91
C GLU A 115 5.73 4.06 10.57
N LYS A 116 4.69 4.84 10.30
CA LYS A 116 4.78 6.29 10.11
C LYS A 116 5.48 6.96 11.29
N ASN A 117 5.10 6.63 12.53
CA ASN A 117 5.71 7.23 13.72
C ASN A 117 7.17 6.84 13.89
N LYS A 118 7.56 5.60 13.56
CA LYS A 118 8.97 5.18 13.52
C LYS A 118 9.76 6.01 12.52
N LEU A 119 9.29 6.13 11.28
CA LEU A 119 9.95 6.92 10.25
C LEU A 119 10.07 8.41 10.63
N ILE A 120 9.04 8.98 11.24
CA ILE A 120 9.10 10.35 11.76
C ILE A 120 10.22 10.50 12.80
N ASN A 121 10.39 9.54 13.69
CA ASN A 121 11.44 9.58 14.70
C ASN A 121 12.83 9.42 14.09
N ASP A 122 12.99 8.54 13.09
CA ASP A 122 14.25 8.37 12.38
C ASP A 122 14.64 9.64 11.62
N ILE A 123 13.68 10.29 10.94
CA ILE A 123 13.90 11.58 10.28
C ILE A 123 14.30 12.65 11.31
N LYS A 124 13.65 12.71 12.48
CA LYS A 124 14.01 13.66 13.53
C LYS A 124 15.44 13.44 14.03
N ARG A 125 15.82 12.18 14.29
CA ARG A 125 17.18 11.82 14.71
C ARG A 125 18.20 12.19 13.63
N LEU A 126 17.89 11.90 12.37
CA LEU A 126 18.76 12.22 11.24
C LEU A 126 18.96 13.73 11.09
N LYS A 127 17.87 14.51 11.17
CA LYS A 127 17.95 15.99 11.13
C LYS A 127 18.80 16.54 12.27
N ALA A 128 18.63 16.03 13.50
CA ALA A 128 19.46 16.44 14.64
C ALA A 128 20.94 16.12 14.42
N HIS A 129 21.24 14.94 13.87
CA HIS A 129 22.62 14.55 13.54
C HIS A 129 23.25 15.47 12.47
N TYR A 130 22.52 15.81 11.40
CA TYR A 130 23.03 16.75 10.39
C TYR A 130 23.18 18.17 10.91
N ALA A 131 22.26 18.64 11.75
CA ALA A 131 22.39 19.94 12.40
C ALA A 131 23.66 20.02 13.27
N SER A 132 24.11 18.89 13.83
CA SER A 132 25.36 18.83 14.61
C SER A 132 26.63 18.89 13.76
N TYR A 133 26.58 18.51 12.48
CA TYR A 133 27.73 18.62 11.58
C TYR A 133 28.04 20.05 11.17
N GLU A 134 27.03 20.92 11.11
CA GLU A 134 27.22 22.30 10.67
C GLU A 134 28.26 23.08 11.51
N PRO A 135 28.20 23.10 12.86
CA PRO A 135 29.24 23.75 13.65
C PRO A 135 30.61 23.07 13.52
N LEU A 136 30.65 21.74 13.36
CA LEU A 136 31.90 21.01 13.18
C LEU A 136 32.60 21.40 11.86
N LEU A 137 31.83 21.51 10.78
CA LEU A 137 32.34 21.95 9.48
C LEU A 137 32.80 23.41 9.52
N LYS A 138 32.06 24.30 10.19
CA LYS A 138 32.46 25.70 10.40
C LYS A 138 33.80 25.78 11.14
N GLN A 139 33.93 25.06 12.26
CA GLN A 139 35.18 25.02 13.02
C GLN A 139 36.35 24.47 12.20
N LEU A 140 36.13 23.43 11.40
CA LEU A 140 37.17 22.86 10.55
C LEU A 140 37.61 23.86 9.46
N HIS A 141 36.66 24.58 8.86
CA HIS A 141 36.95 25.62 7.89
C HIS A 141 37.78 26.77 8.50
N GLU A 142 37.40 27.24 9.69
CA GLU A 142 38.13 28.28 10.43
C GLU A 142 39.57 27.85 10.75
N LYS A 143 39.75 26.60 11.20
CA LYS A 143 41.08 26.01 11.44
C LYS A 143 41.90 25.96 10.16
N TYR A 144 41.31 25.50 9.05
CA TYR A 144 41.98 25.47 7.76
C TYR A 144 42.45 26.86 7.31
N GLN A 145 41.58 27.88 7.40
CA GLN A 145 41.93 29.26 7.06
C GLN A 145 43.05 29.80 7.96
N THR A 146 43.04 29.47 9.24
CA THR A 146 44.08 29.89 10.19
C THR A 146 45.43 29.27 9.85
N VAL A 147 45.47 27.96 9.60
CA VAL A 147 46.68 27.25 9.19
C VAL A 147 47.20 27.78 7.84
N LEU A 148 46.31 28.10 6.90
CA LEU A 148 46.69 28.66 5.61
C LEU A 148 47.37 30.03 5.77
N ARG A 149 46.82 30.91 6.60
CA ARG A 149 47.44 32.22 6.91
C ARG A 149 48.79 32.05 7.61
N GLN A 150 48.88 31.17 8.60
CA GLN A 150 50.15 30.89 9.30
C GLN A 150 51.21 30.33 8.35
N LYS A 151 50.85 29.37 7.49
CA LYS A 151 51.76 28.83 6.47
C LYS A 151 52.31 29.93 5.57
N MET A 152 51.47 30.88 5.15
CA MET A 152 51.89 32.00 4.33
C MET A 152 52.90 32.90 5.06
N LEU A 153 52.63 33.25 6.33
CA LEU A 153 53.54 34.04 7.16
C LEU A 153 54.90 33.34 7.36
N THR A 154 54.89 32.07 7.77
CA THR A 154 56.12 31.28 7.92
C THR A 154 56.86 31.13 6.60
N SER A 155 56.14 31.12 5.46
CA SER A 155 56.82 31.12 4.16
C SER A 155 57.56 32.42 3.88
N LEU A 156 56.94 33.56 4.16
CA LEU A 156 57.57 34.87 4.00
C LEU A 156 58.77 35.04 4.94
N GLU A 157 58.67 34.58 6.19
CA GLU A 157 59.79 34.60 7.16
C GLU A 157 60.96 33.74 6.67
N ARG A 158 60.68 32.56 6.13
CA ARG A 158 61.70 31.69 5.53
C ARG A 158 62.35 32.36 4.33
N ASP A 159 61.57 32.93 3.42
CA ASP A 159 62.08 33.59 2.21
C ASP A 159 62.96 34.80 2.58
N ARG A 160 62.58 35.55 3.61
CA ARG A 160 63.40 36.63 4.18
C ARG A 160 64.72 36.10 4.75
N ALA A 161 64.70 35.06 5.59
CA ALA A 161 65.91 34.46 6.16
C ALA A 161 66.84 33.89 5.09
N VAL A 162 66.29 33.22 4.07
CA VAL A 162 67.06 32.74 2.92
C VAL A 162 67.67 33.90 2.13
N GLY A 163 66.93 35.00 1.95
CA GLY A 163 67.44 36.23 1.35
C GLY A 163 68.61 36.83 2.14
N GLU A 164 68.49 36.92 3.47
CA GLU A 164 69.56 37.40 4.36
C GLU A 164 70.79 36.49 4.30
N VAL A 165 70.63 35.17 4.38
CA VAL A 165 71.73 34.19 4.25
C VAL A 165 72.41 34.28 2.89
N THR A 166 71.64 34.39 1.80
CA THR A 166 72.18 34.51 0.43
C THR A 166 72.95 35.82 0.28
N GLY A 167 72.44 36.93 0.83
CA GLY A 167 73.14 38.21 0.87
C GLY A 167 74.46 38.13 1.64
N LEU A 168 74.45 37.52 2.84
CA LEU A 168 75.65 37.29 3.64
C LEU A 168 76.65 36.39 2.91
N GLN A 169 76.21 35.29 2.29
CA GLN A 169 77.06 34.41 1.47
C GLN A 169 77.69 35.15 0.29
N ALA A 170 76.94 36.02 -0.39
CA ALA A 170 77.47 36.85 -1.48
C ALA A 170 78.53 37.83 -0.96
N THR A 171 78.32 38.46 0.20
CA THR A 171 79.35 39.33 0.82
C THR A 171 80.60 38.55 1.23
N LEU A 172 80.45 37.36 1.83
CA LEU A 172 81.59 36.48 2.16
C LEU A 172 82.36 36.08 0.90
N LYS A 173 81.66 35.65 -0.15
CA LYS A 173 82.30 35.29 -1.43
C LYS A 173 83.03 36.45 -2.08
N ASN A 174 82.49 37.67 -2.00
CA ASN A 174 83.15 38.89 -2.50
C ASN A 174 84.41 39.25 -1.68
N LEU A 175 84.41 38.97 -0.37
CA LEU A 175 85.59 39.14 0.49
C LEU A 175 86.63 38.03 0.25
N GLU A 176 86.19 36.79 0.04
CA GLU A 176 87.04 35.64 -0.29
C GLU A 176 87.67 35.73 -1.68
N SER A 177 87.00 36.39 -2.65
CA SER A 177 87.54 36.62 -3.99
C SER A 177 88.65 37.69 -4.06
N GLY A 178 89.02 38.30 -2.92
CA GLY A 178 90.31 38.97 -2.74
C GLY A 178 91.51 38.03 -2.55
N ASN A 179 91.28 36.73 -2.30
CA ASN A 179 92.30 35.68 -2.23
C ASN A 179 92.07 34.67 -3.36
N LYS A 180 92.80 34.84 -4.47
CA LYS A 180 92.89 33.82 -5.51
C LYS A 180 93.61 32.58 -4.98
N VAL A 181 92.89 31.46 -4.88
CA VAL A 181 93.41 30.15 -5.31
C VAL A 181 92.33 29.46 -6.14
N ASP A 182 92.73 29.21 -7.38
CA ASP A 182 92.11 28.42 -8.43
C ASP A 182 91.72 27.02 -7.95
N LEU A 183 90.57 26.50 -8.40
CA LEU A 183 90.38 25.12 -8.87
C LEU A 183 88.98 24.93 -9.46
N SER A 184 89.00 24.72 -10.77
CA SER A 184 87.91 24.38 -11.71
C SER A 184 87.19 23.04 -11.37
N PRO A 185 85.98 22.79 -11.91
CA PRO A 185 84.95 21.92 -11.33
C PRO A 185 84.96 20.49 -11.91
N LYS A 186 84.44 19.53 -11.13
CA LYS A 186 83.95 18.25 -11.66
C LYS A 186 82.42 18.25 -11.66
N LYS A 187 81.85 18.16 -12.87
CA LYS A 187 80.44 17.82 -13.10
C LYS A 187 80.28 16.32 -12.93
N ASP A 188 79.51 15.89 -11.93
CA ASP A 188 78.93 14.56 -11.89
C ASP A 188 77.43 14.70 -12.18
N ASP A 189 77.02 14.30 -13.38
CA ASP A 189 75.63 14.15 -13.77
C ASP A 189 75.02 12.94 -13.02
N VAL A 190 74.50 13.17 -11.82
CA VAL A 190 73.61 12.22 -11.14
C VAL A 190 72.17 12.68 -11.33
N LYS A 191 71.48 12.00 -12.25
CA LYS A 191 70.04 12.10 -12.46
C LYS A 191 69.33 11.76 -11.13
N PRO A 192 68.54 12.65 -10.52
CA PRO A 192 67.89 12.34 -9.25
C PRO A 192 66.80 11.31 -9.48
N LYS A 193 66.98 10.08 -8.97
CA LYS A 193 65.85 9.22 -8.68
C LYS A 193 65.03 9.95 -7.62
N LYS A 194 63.76 10.23 -7.91
CA LYS A 194 62.80 10.72 -6.92
C LYS A 194 62.62 9.62 -5.87
N GLU A 195 63.42 9.67 -4.81
CA GLU A 195 63.15 8.87 -3.62
C GLU A 195 61.89 9.44 -2.97
N GLU A 196 60.84 8.63 -2.93
CA GLU A 196 59.55 8.99 -2.33
C GLU A 196 59.80 9.32 -0.85
N GLY A 197 59.38 10.51 -0.41
CA GLY A 197 59.49 10.91 0.99
C GLY A 197 58.67 9.98 1.89
N PRO A 198 58.99 9.88 3.20
CA PRO A 198 58.35 8.93 4.12
C PRO A 198 56.82 9.06 4.16
N THR A 199 56.29 10.27 3.96
CA THR A 199 54.84 10.53 3.87
C THR A 199 54.21 10.03 2.57
N GLN A 200 54.92 10.10 1.44
CA GLN A 200 54.43 9.62 0.13
C GLN A 200 54.40 8.08 0.10
N LYS A 201 55.42 7.44 0.69
CA LYS A 201 55.47 5.99 0.85
C LYS A 201 54.33 5.47 1.72
N ALA A 202 54.04 6.14 2.84
CA ALA A 202 52.94 5.78 3.73
C ALA A 202 51.55 5.90 3.07
N ILE A 203 51.31 6.91 2.23
CA ILE A 203 50.05 7.07 1.49
C ILE A 203 49.87 5.96 0.45
N ARG A 204 50.96 5.55 -0.21
CA ARG A 204 50.94 4.47 -1.20
C ARG A 204 50.67 3.12 -0.55
N GLU A 205 51.36 2.81 0.55
CA GLU A 205 51.14 1.58 1.31
C GLU A 205 49.73 1.53 1.94
N ALA A 206 49.17 2.67 2.37
CA ALA A 206 47.79 2.73 2.85
C ALA A 206 46.77 2.49 1.73
N ARG A 207 46.99 3.05 0.54
CA ARG A 207 46.14 2.77 -0.65
C ARG A 207 46.20 1.31 -1.08
N GLU A 208 47.38 0.70 -1.08
CA GLU A 208 47.53 -0.72 -1.43
C GLU A 208 46.87 -1.64 -0.39
N LYS A 209 46.88 -1.26 0.89
CA LYS A 209 46.15 -1.99 1.94
C LYS A 209 44.63 -1.84 1.82
N ASP A 210 44.11 -0.66 1.52
CA ASP A 210 42.67 -0.47 1.25
C ASP A 210 42.21 -1.30 0.04
N LEU A 211 43.01 -1.34 -1.03
CA LEU A 211 42.74 -2.14 -2.24
C LEU A 211 42.76 -3.65 -1.99
N LEU A 212 43.50 -4.14 -0.99
CA LEU A 212 43.55 -5.56 -0.63
C LEU A 212 42.49 -5.94 0.42
N GLN A 213 41.98 -4.96 1.17
CA GLN A 213 40.98 -5.17 2.22
C GLN A 213 39.54 -5.04 1.67
N GLU A 214 39.31 -4.20 0.67
CA GLU A 214 38.08 -4.17 -0.11
C GLU A 214 38.19 -5.14 -1.30
N GLY A 215 37.66 -6.36 -1.15
CA GLY A 215 37.48 -7.34 -2.23
C GLY A 215 36.46 -6.89 -3.29
N VAL A 216 36.67 -5.72 -3.90
CA VAL A 216 35.82 -5.13 -4.93
C VAL A 216 36.50 -5.32 -6.28
N ALA A 217 35.99 -6.27 -7.06
CA ALA A 217 36.41 -6.46 -8.45
C ALA A 217 36.27 -5.15 -9.25
N LEU A 218 37.25 -4.86 -10.11
CA LEU A 218 37.20 -3.71 -11.02
C LEU A 218 35.86 -3.69 -11.77
N TYR A 219 35.13 -2.58 -11.66
CA TYR A 219 33.90 -2.35 -12.40
C TYR A 219 34.21 -2.40 -13.90
N ASN A 220 33.63 -3.39 -14.59
CA ASN A 220 33.79 -3.60 -16.02
C ASN A 220 32.53 -3.06 -16.73
N PRO A 221 32.60 -1.89 -17.40
CA PRO A 221 31.43 -1.18 -17.93
C PRO A 221 30.72 -1.89 -19.10
N GLU A 222 31.24 -3.03 -19.57
CA GLU A 222 30.65 -3.85 -20.63
C GLU A 222 29.65 -4.90 -20.11
N LYS A 223 29.59 -5.16 -18.80
CA LYS A 223 28.69 -6.17 -18.20
C LYS A 223 27.50 -5.59 -17.42
N ASP A 224 27.22 -4.30 -17.55
CA ASP A 224 26.13 -3.64 -16.84
C ASP A 224 24.77 -3.89 -17.54
N PRO A 225 23.83 -4.65 -16.92
CA PRO A 225 22.55 -4.97 -17.52
C PRO A 225 21.58 -3.78 -17.62
N ASN A 226 21.93 -2.60 -17.09
CA ASN A 226 21.06 -1.42 -17.06
C ASN A 226 21.49 -0.29 -17.99
N LYS A 227 22.46 -0.52 -18.89
CA LYS A 227 22.87 0.46 -19.89
C LYS A 227 21.85 0.55 -21.02
N GLN A 228 20.81 1.36 -20.83
CA GLN A 228 19.95 1.80 -21.93
C GLN A 228 20.81 2.59 -22.93
N ILE A 229 20.96 2.04 -24.13
CA ILE A 229 21.57 2.72 -25.28
C ILE A 229 20.68 3.93 -25.60
N GLY A 230 21.15 5.12 -25.20
CA GLY A 230 20.49 6.38 -25.53
C GLY A 230 20.39 6.53 -27.04
N LYS A 231 19.16 6.54 -27.56
CA LYS A 231 18.87 6.88 -28.95
C LYS A 231 19.29 8.33 -29.19
N ALA A 232 20.27 8.53 -30.07
CA ALA A 232 20.62 9.85 -30.58
C ALA A 232 19.51 10.33 -31.53
N HIS A 233 18.86 11.45 -31.20
CA HIS A 233 18.02 12.18 -32.15
C HIS A 233 18.87 13.24 -32.89
N PRO A 234 18.68 13.44 -34.20
CA PRO A 234 19.49 14.36 -34.98
C PRO A 234 19.15 15.82 -34.62
N LYS A 235 20.18 16.65 -34.56
CA LYS A 235 20.10 18.08 -34.30
C LYS A 235 19.43 18.78 -35.49
N ILE A 236 18.42 19.59 -35.21
CA ILE A 236 17.86 20.55 -36.17
C ILE A 236 18.81 21.74 -36.22
N THR A 237 19.39 21.97 -37.40
CA THR A 237 20.14 23.19 -37.75
C THR A 237 19.16 24.34 -38.00
N ASN A 238 19.46 25.50 -37.40
CA ASN A 238 18.86 26.80 -37.77
C ASN A 238 19.21 27.21 -39.19
#